data_AF-A0A1Y4DZR4-F1
#
_entry.id   AF-A0A1Y4DZR4-F1
#
_cell.length_a   1.000
_cell.length_b   1.000
_cell.length_c   1.000
_cell.angle_alpha   90.00
_cell.angle_beta   90.00
_cell.angle_gamma   90.00
#
_symmetry.space_group_name_H-M   'P 1'
#
loop_
_entity.id
_entity.type
_entity.pdbx_description
1 polymer ?
#
loop_
_entity_poly.entity_id
_entity_poly.type
_entity_poly.pdbx_seq_one_letter_code
_entity_poly.pdbx_strand_id
1 'polypeptide(L)' 'MDDPIRTVLGPDGMHMEQEFGSLRWDVLTGETSTVIGEPGDGLRVVTRPDGTSVTEQQVGNMRFSPDRGVETIF' A
#
# COMPACT_ATOMS: atom_id res chain seq x y z
N MET A 1 7.75 -14.42 -2.11
CA MET A 1 8.81 -13.57 -1.55
C MET A 1 8.09 -12.46 -0.84
N ASP A 2 8.50 -12.17 0.38
CA ASP A 2 7.87 -11.15 1.20
C ASP A 2 8.60 -9.83 0.92
N ASP A 3 7.84 -8.74 0.80
CA ASP A 3 8.49 -7.43 0.66
C ASP A 3 9.16 -7.07 2.00
N PRO A 4 10.30 -6.36 1.97
CA PRO A 4 10.87 -5.79 3.18
C PRO A 4 9.88 -4.82 3.82
N ILE A 5 10.08 -4.49 5.10
CA ILE A 5 9.37 -3.36 5.72
C ILE A 5 9.80 -2.09 4.99
N ARG A 6 8.81 -1.28 4.58
CA ARG A 6 8.99 -0.03 3.84
C ARG A 6 8.48 1.13 4.66
N THR A 7 9.12 2.28 4.53
CA THR A 7 8.59 3.54 5.08
C THR A 7 7.83 4.26 3.99
N VAL A 8 6.61 4.70 4.29
CA VAL A 8 5.75 5.39 3.34
C VAL A 8 5.40 6.76 3.89
N LEU A 9 5.60 7.79 3.08
CA LEU A 9 5.24 9.17 3.39
C LEU A 9 4.09 9.60 2.48
N GLY A 10 2.94 9.90 3.08
CA GLY A 10 1.74 10.36 2.39
C GLY A 10 1.12 11.60 3.03
N PRO A 11 -0.06 12.03 2.55
CA PRO A 11 -0.78 13.19 3.08
C PRO A 11 -1.14 13.08 4.56
N ASP A 12 -1.40 11.86 5.04
CA ASP A 12 -1.77 11.58 6.43
C ASP A 12 -0.55 11.43 7.36
N GLY A 13 0.66 11.59 6.82
CA GLY A 13 1.92 11.47 7.54
C GLY A 13 2.73 10.25 7.10
N MET A 14 3.57 9.76 8.01
CA MET A 14 4.48 8.65 7.76
C MET A 14 3.96 7.38 8.43
N HIS A 15 3.93 6.27 7.71
CA HIS A 15 3.66 4.94 8.24
C HIS A 15 4.71 3.92 7.76
N MET A 16 4.72 2.76 8.39
CA MET A 16 5.56 1.64 7.98
C MET A 16 4.66 0.50 7.53
N GLU A 17 4.94 -0.08 6.38
CA GLU A 17 4.14 -1.18 5.85
C GLU A 17 4.99 -2.37 5.43
N GLN A 18 4.36 -3.54 5.41
CA GLN A 18 4.93 -4.75 4.86
C GLN A 18 3.89 -5.47 4.00
N GLU A 19 4.30 -5.98 2.84
CA GLU A 19 3.46 -6.84 2.01
C GLU A 19 3.86 -8.32 2.15
N PHE A 20 2.88 -9.17 2.45
CA PHE A 20 3.00 -10.62 2.53
C PHE A 20 1.87 -11.27 1.73
N GLY A 21 2.21 -11.90 0.59
CA GLY A 21 1.21 -12.43 -0.34
C GLY A 21 0.26 -11.33 -0.83
N SER A 22 -1.04 -11.47 -0.59
CA SER A 22 -2.05 -10.46 -0.95
C SER A 22 -2.39 -9.51 0.21
N LEU A 23 -1.60 -9.48 1.27
CA LEU A 23 -1.85 -8.63 2.43
C LEU A 23 -0.82 -7.51 2.51
N ARG A 24 -1.28 -6.28 2.74
CA ARG A 24 -0.45 -5.17 3.17
C ARG A 24 -0.83 -4.79 4.59
N TRP A 25 0.13 -4.88 5.48
CA TRP A 25 0.01 -4.61 6.90
C TRP A 25 0.65 -3.25 7.20
N ASP A 26 0.00 -2.44 8.03
CA ASP A 26 0.62 -1.31 8.73
C ASP A 26 1.30 -1.81 10.01
N VAL A 27 2.58 -1.54 10.16
CA VAL A 27 3.43 -2.05 11.25
C VAL A 27 3.17 -1.39 12.58
N LEU A 28 2.67 -0.16 12.58
CA LEU A 28 2.45 0.58 13.82
C LEU A 28 1.04 0.36 14.34
N THR A 29 0.05 0.25 13.46
CA THR A 29 -1.36 0.12 13.83
C THR A 29 -1.85 -1.32 13.81
N GLY A 30 -1.20 -2.20 13.05
CA GLY A 30 -1.66 -3.57 12.79
C GLY A 30 -2.85 -3.65 11.84
N GLU A 31 -3.26 -2.54 11.22
CA GLU A 31 -4.31 -2.55 10.21
C GLU A 31 -3.86 -3.33 8.97
N THR A 32 -4.80 -4.06 8.36
CA THR A 32 -4.51 -4.90 7.20
C THR A 32 -5.42 -4.55 6.04
N SER A 33 -4.81 -4.48 4.87
CA SER A 33 -5.49 -4.29 3.60
C SER A 33 -5.17 -5.47 2.68
N THR A 34 -6.13 -5.84 1.83
CA THR A 34 -5.93 -6.87 0.83
C THR A 34 -5.52 -6.21 -0.48
N VAL A 35 -4.35 -6.57 -1.00
CA VAL A 35 -3.82 -6.11 -2.29
C VAL A 35 -3.99 -7.23 -3.32
N ILE A 36 -4.70 -6.93 -4.40
CA ILE A 36 -4.96 -7.83 -5.53
C ILE A 36 -4.24 -7.27 -6.76
N GLY A 37 -3.39 -8.10 -7.37
CA GLY A 37 -2.48 -7.74 -8.46
C GLY A 37 -1.08 -8.29 -8.18
N GLU A 38 -0.25 -8.44 -9.20
CA GLU A 38 1.09 -8.99 -8.99
C GLU A 38 2.06 -7.94 -8.45
N PRO A 39 3.02 -8.33 -7.59
CA PRO A 39 4.15 -7.49 -7.26
C PRO A 39 4.90 -7.08 -8.54
N GLY A 40 5.00 -5.78 -8.79
CA GLY A 40 5.57 -5.23 -10.03
C GLY A 40 4.55 -4.82 -11.09
N ASP A 41 3.28 -5.23 -10.96
CA ASP A 41 2.20 -4.58 -11.70
C ASP A 41 2.08 -3.13 -11.22
N GLY A 42 2.15 -2.22 -12.18
CA GLY A 42 2.00 -0.79 -11.92
C GLY A 42 0.60 -0.41 -11.45
N LEU A 43 -0.40 -1.30 -11.55
CA LEU A 43 -1.78 -1.05 -11.14
C LEU A 43 -2.30 -2.21 -10.28
N ARG A 44 -2.84 -1.92 -9.10
CA ARG A 44 -3.38 -2.92 -8.18
C ARG A 44 -4.72 -2.47 -7.61
N VAL A 45 -5.54 -3.41 -7.17
CA VAL A 45 -6.76 -3.12 -6.40
C VAL A 45 -6.46 -3.37 -4.94
N VAL A 46 -6.77 -2.41 -4.08
CA VAL A 46 -6.55 -2.52 -2.64
C VAL A 46 -7.86 -2.35 -1.90
N THR A 47 -8.22 -3.38 -1.13
CA THR A 47 -9.35 -3.37 -0.20
C THR A 47 -8.84 -2.97 1.17
N ARG A 48 -9.33 -1.82 1.67
CA ARG A 48 -9.00 -1.21 2.95
C ARG A 48 -9.69 -1.94 4.13
N PRO A 49 -9.26 -1.70 5.38
CA PRO A 49 -9.91 -2.29 6.57
C PRO A 49 -11.41 -1.96 6.71
N ASP A 50 -11.85 -0.81 6.19
CA ASP A 50 -13.25 -0.37 6.21
C ASP A 50 -14.12 -1.06 5.14
N GLY A 51 -13.53 -1.93 4.32
CA GLY A 51 -14.20 -2.66 3.24
C GLY A 51 -14.28 -1.89 1.92
N THR A 52 -13.78 -0.65 1.84
CA THR A 52 -13.68 0.09 0.59
C THR A 52 -12.56 -0.48 -0.29
N SER A 53 -12.74 -0.46 -1.60
CA SER A 53 -11.71 -0.89 -2.55
C SER A 53 -11.35 0.26 -3.48
N VAL A 54 -10.05 0.49 -3.67
CA VAL A 54 -9.51 1.52 -4.56
C VAL A 54 -8.52 0.92 -5.53
N THR A 55 -8.28 1.63 -6.63
CA THR A 55 -7.18 1.31 -7.54
C THR A 55 -5.96 2.10 -7.10
N GLU A 56 -4.85 1.43 -6.87
CA GLU A 56 -3.55 2.03 -6.60
C GLU A 56 -2.64 1.86 -7.81
N GLN A 57 -1.97 2.93 -8.23
CA GLN A 57 -0.93 2.88 -9.25
C GLN A 57 0.44 3.09 -8.60
N GLN A 58 1.41 2.21 -8.83
CA GLN A 58 2.78 2.42 -8.38
C GLN A 58 3.70 2.67 -9.59
N VAL A 59 4.44 3.79 -9.54
CA VAL A 59 5.44 4.18 -10.54
C VAL A 59 6.75 4.49 -9.83
N GLY A 60 7.71 3.57 -9.93
CA GLY A 60 8.95 3.63 -9.16
C GLY A 60 8.65 3.60 -7.66
N ASN A 61 9.10 4.64 -6.95
CA ASN A 61 8.88 4.80 -5.51
C ASN A 61 7.64 5.64 -5.18
N MET A 62 6.84 6.04 -6.15
CA MET A 62 5.59 6.77 -5.92
C MET A 62 4.39 5.85 -6.05
N ARG A 63 3.40 6.03 -5.18
CA ARG A 63 2.12 5.35 -5.23
C ARG A 63 0.99 6.37 -5.28
N PHE A 64 0.05 6.17 -6.18
CA PHE A 64 -1.10 7.03 -6.42
C PHE A 64 -2.36 6.27 -6.06
N SER A 65 -3.24 6.88 -5.26
CA SER A 65 -4.53 6.32 -4.90
C SER A 65 -5.58 7.43 -4.80
N PRO A 66 -6.85 7.17 -5.18
CA PRO A 66 -7.90 8.17 -5.09
C PRO A 66 -8.21 8.63 -3.65
N ASP A 67 -8.00 7.76 -2.67
CA ASP A 67 -8.37 7.99 -1.26
C ASP A 67 -7.20 8.54 -0.43
N ARG A 68 -5.96 8.12 -0.69
CA ARG A 68 -4.77 8.57 0.04
C ARG A 68 -3.85 9.50 -0.77
N GLY A 69 -4.25 9.89 -1.98
CA GLY A 69 -3.48 10.80 -2.82
C GLY A 69 -2.15 10.17 -3.28
N VAL A 70 -1.06 10.94 -3.16
CA VAL A 70 0.28 10.51 -3.58
C VAL A 70 1.14 10.18 -2.36
N GLU A 71 1.72 9.00 -2.37
CA GLU A 71 2.63 8.50 -1.35
C GLU A 71 4.03 8.26 -1.96
N THR A 72 5.08 8.49 -1.17
CA THR A 72 6.47 8.11 -1.51
C THR A 72 6.92 6.96 -0.63
N ILE A 73 7.52 5.95 -1.23
CA ILE A 73 7.99 4.72 -0.60
C ILE A 73 9.52 4.76 -0.52
N PHE A 74 10.08 4.46 0.65
CA PHE A 74 11.53 4.39 0.93
C PHE A 74 11.96 2.97 1.29
#